data_AF-A0AAW3ZWE9-F1
#
_entry.id   AF-A0AAW3ZWE9-F1
#
_cell.length_a   1.000
_cell.length_b   1.000
_cell.length_c   1.000
_cell.angle_alpha   90.00
_cell.angle_beta   90.00
_cell.angle_gamma   90.00
#
_symmetry.space_group_name_H-M   'P 1'
#
loop_
_entity.id
_entity.type
_entity.pdbx_description
1 polymer ?
#
loop_
_entity_poly.entity_id
_entity_poly.type
_entity_poly.pdbx_seq_one_letter_code
_entity_poly.pdbx_strand_id
1 'polypeptide(L)' 'MGEQTGEQNFEDKIKMAEEILAKLDKDELNINESLKLHKQGKVLLDEARKILENAKLSIEQVDE' A
#
# COMPACT_ATOMS: atom_id res chain seq x y z
N MET A 1 -15.91 20.24 -1.21
CA MET A 1 -14.60 20.16 -0.54
C MET A 1 -14.62 18.87 0.24
N GLY A 2 -14.09 17.78 -0.34
CA GLY A 2 -13.98 16.51 0.37
C GLY A 2 -12.77 16.58 1.28
N GLU A 3 -12.96 16.27 2.54
CA GLU A 3 -11.93 16.25 3.57
C GLU A 3 -10.78 15.31 3.14
N GLN A 4 -9.67 15.91 2.73
CA GLN A 4 -8.39 15.21 2.57
C GLN A 4 -7.67 15.28 3.92
N THR A 5 -8.05 14.39 4.82
CA THR A 5 -7.26 14.08 6.02
C THR A 5 -5.99 13.36 5.57
N GLY A 6 -4.84 13.84 6.05
CA GLY A 6 -3.50 13.46 5.61
C GLY A 6 -3.01 12.07 6.05
N GLU A 7 -3.88 11.06 6.03
CA GLU A 7 -3.49 9.66 6.15
C GLU A 7 -3.75 8.99 4.81
N GLN A 8 -2.71 8.49 4.15
CA GLN A 8 -2.89 7.72 2.92
C GLN A 8 -3.78 6.52 3.21
N ASN A 9 -4.95 6.47 2.59
CA ASN A 9 -5.91 5.40 2.80
C ASN A 9 -5.45 4.11 2.14
N PHE A 10 -6.08 2.99 2.51
CA PHE A 10 -5.84 1.67 1.93
C PHE A 10 -5.78 1.74 0.39
N GLU A 11 -6.74 2.41 -0.23
CA GLU A 11 -6.80 2.55 -1.70
C GLU A 11 -5.61 3.30 -2.28
N ASP A 12 -5.10 4.34 -1.63
CA ASP A 12 -3.93 5.08 -2.11
C ASP A 12 -2.67 4.22 -2.04
N LYS A 13 -2.51 3.43 -0.96
CA LYS A 13 -1.36 2.52 -0.81
C LYS A 13 -1.40 1.39 -1.83
N ILE A 14 -2.59 0.86 -2.12
CA ILE A 14 -2.77 -0.14 -3.19
C ILE A 14 -2.45 0.45 -4.56
N LYS A 15 -2.98 1.64 -4.89
CA LYS A 15 -2.63 2.32 -6.15
C LYS A 15 -1.13 2.54 -6.30
N MET A 16 -0.46 3.00 -5.25
CA MET A 16 0.99 3.17 -5.27
C MET A 16 1.74 1.84 -5.48
N ALA A 17 1.27 0.74 -4.86
CA ALA A 17 1.84 -0.58 -5.08
C ALA A 17 1.63 -1.08 -6.52
N GLU A 18 0.45 -0.82 -7.12
CA GLU A 18 0.16 -1.13 -8.52
C GLU A 18 1.04 -0.31 -9.48
N GLU A 19 1.25 0.97 -9.21
CA GLU A 19 2.18 1.79 -10.01
C GLU A 19 3.62 1.28 -9.93
N ILE A 20 4.05 0.80 -8.75
CA ILE A 20 5.37 0.20 -8.55
C ILE A 20 5.49 -1.11 -9.34
N LEU A 21 4.46 -1.95 -9.32
CA LEU A 21 4.39 -3.17 -10.13
C LEU A 21 4.45 -2.84 -11.63
N ALA A 22 3.68 -1.86 -12.09
CA ALA A 22 3.70 -1.41 -13.48
C ALA A 22 5.06 -0.81 -13.88
N LYS A 23 5.79 -0.20 -12.95
CA LYS A 23 7.17 0.23 -13.17
C LYS A 23 8.11 -0.97 -13.26
N LEU A 24 8.00 -1.93 -12.34
CA LEU A 24 8.80 -3.17 -12.32
C LEU A 24 8.68 -3.99 -13.60
N ASP A 25 7.53 -3.93 -14.27
CA ASP A 25 7.27 -4.63 -15.52
C ASP A 25 7.92 -3.96 -16.75
N LYS A 26 8.49 -2.75 -16.59
CA LYS A 26 9.26 -2.09 -17.66
C LYS A 26 10.69 -2.63 -17.71
N ASP A 27 11.06 -3.18 -18.87
CA ASP A 27 12.39 -3.71 -19.20
C ASP A 27 13.56 -2.70 -19.06
N GLU A 28 13.30 -1.42 -18.83
CA GLU A 28 14.32 -0.38 -18.66
C GLU A 28 14.82 -0.20 -17.21
N LEU A 29 14.37 -1.02 -16.26
CA LEU A 29 14.80 -0.88 -14.87
C LEU A 29 16.16 -1.50 -14.61
N ASN A 30 17.06 -0.68 -14.06
CA ASN A 30 18.31 -1.20 -13.52
C ASN A 30 18.04 -2.03 -12.24
N ILE A 31 18.92 -3.00 -11.97
CA ILE A 31 18.77 -3.94 -10.84
C ILE A 31 18.56 -3.24 -9.48
N ASN A 32 19.15 -2.05 -9.31
CA ASN A 32 19.11 -1.30 -8.06
C ASN A 32 17.74 -0.63 -7.87
N GLU A 33 17.19 -0.06 -8.94
CA GLU A 33 15.85 0.50 -8.98
C GLU A 33 14.80 -0.60 -8.80
N SER A 34 14.95 -1.76 -9.43
CA SER A 34 14.06 -2.91 -9.20
C SER A 34 14.06 -3.36 -7.72
N LEU A 35 15.22 -3.38 -7.07
CA LEU A 35 15.32 -3.70 -5.64
C LEU A 35 14.66 -2.65 -4.74
N LYS A 36 14.81 -1.35 -5.05
CA LYS A 36 14.14 -0.27 -4.31
C LYS A 36 12.63 -0.33 -4.49
N LEU A 37 12.16 -0.44 -5.73
CA LEU A 37 10.75 -0.53 -6.07
C LEU A 37 10.10 -1.74 -5.40
N HIS A 38 10.74 -2.91 -5.46
CA HIS A 38 10.25 -4.10 -4.75
C HIS A 38 10.13 -3.88 -3.24
N LYS A 39 11.15 -3.27 -2.60
CA LYS A 39 11.07 -2.93 -1.16
C LYS A 39 9.93 -1.95 -0.87
N GLN A 40 9.78 -0.90 -1.68
CA GLN A 40 8.73 0.10 -1.49
C GLN A 40 7.33 -0.51 -1.67
N GLY A 41 7.12 -1.31 -2.72
CA GLY A 41 5.85 -2.01 -2.95
C GLY A 41 5.52 -2.96 -1.80
N LYS A 42 6.50 -3.69 -1.27
CA LYS A 42 6.31 -4.54 -0.09
C LYS A 42 5.87 -3.75 1.15
N VAL A 43 6.49 -2.60 1.41
CA VAL A 43 6.13 -1.74 2.55
C VAL A 43 4.70 -1.22 2.41
N LEU A 44 4.32 -0.75 1.21
CA LEU A 44 2.97 -0.26 0.94
C LEU A 44 1.90 -1.34 1.14
N LEU A 45 2.18 -2.57 0.69
CA LEU A 45 1.28 -3.71 0.90
C LEU A 45 1.18 -4.12 2.37
N ASP A 46 2.27 -4.03 3.14
CA ASP A 46 2.28 -4.31 4.58
C ASP A 46 1.44 -3.28 5.35
N GLU A 47 1.58 -2.00 5.01
CA GLU A 47 0.76 -0.93 5.58
C GLU A 47 -0.72 -1.07 5.20
N ALA A 48 -1.02 -1.42 3.94
CA ALA A 48 -2.38 -1.69 3.49
C ALA A 48 -3.01 -2.87 4.27
N ARG A 49 -2.23 -3.94 4.52
CA ARG A 49 -2.68 -5.06 5.37
C ARG A 49 -2.97 -4.63 6.79
N LYS A 50 -2.12 -3.80 7.41
CA LYS A 50 -2.36 -3.28 8.76
C LYS A 50 -3.64 -2.47 8.85
N ILE A 51 -3.97 -1.69 7.82
CA ILE A 51 -5.24 -0.95 7.76
C ILE A 51 -6.42 -1.92 7.78
N LEU A 52 -6.35 -3.02 7.00
CA LEU A 52 -7.40 -4.05 7.00
C LEU A 52 -7.49 -4.81 8.33
N GLU A 53 -6.35 -5.16 8.93
CA GLU A 53 -6.32 -5.86 10.23
C GLU A 53 -6.89 -4.98 11.34
N ASN A 54 -6.53 -3.69 11.38
CA ASN A 54 -7.10 -2.74 12.33
C ASN A 54 -8.61 -2.58 12.15
N ALA A 55 -9.08 -2.46 10.90
CA ALA A 55 -10.50 -2.38 10.60
C ALA A 55 -11.25 -3.65 11.04
N LYS A 56 -10.65 -4.83 10.85
CA LYS A 56 -11.22 -6.11 11.28
C LYS A 56 -11.28 -6.22 12.80
N LEU A 57 -10.20 -5.84 13.51
CA LEU A 57 -10.18 -5.82 14.98
C LEU A 57 -11.21 -4.87 15.56
N SER A 58 -11.44 -3.72 14.93
CA SER A 58 -12.49 -2.78 15.35
C SER A 58 -13.90 -3.36 15.19
N ILE A 59 -14.13 -4.27 14.24
CA ILE A 59 -15.43 -4.97 14.11
C ILE A 59 -15.58 -6.02 15.20
N GLU A 60 -14.54 -6.83 15.45
CA GLU A 60 -14.59 -7.89 16.47
C GLU A 60 -14.81 -7.35 17.89
N GLN A 61 -14.37 -6.10 18.19
CA GLN A 61 -14.60 -5.46 19.49
C GLN A 61 -16.01 -4.87 19.69
N VAL A 62 -16.81 -4.73 18.63
CA VAL A 62 -18.16 -4.15 18.71
C VAL A 62 -19.23 -5.24 18.90
N ASP A 63 -18.88 -6.51 18.68
CA ASP A 63 -19.75 -7.67 18.88
C ASP A 63 -19.68 -8.29 20.31
N GLU A 64 -18.93 -7.69 21.26
CA GLU A 64 -18.88 -8.07 22.70
C GLU A 64 -19.70 -7.14 23.62
#